data_AF-A0A9C8ZVJ3-F1
#
_entry.id   AF-A0A9C8ZVJ3-F1
#
_cell.length_a   1.000
_cell.length_b   1.000
_cell.length_c   1.000
_cell.angle_alpha   90.00
_cell.angle_beta   90.00
_cell.angle_gamma   90.00
#
_symmetry.space_group_name_H-M   'P 1'
#
loop_
_entity.id
_entity.type
_entity.pdbx_description
1 polymer ?
#
loop_
_entity_poly.entity_id
_entity_poly.type
_entity_poly.pdbx_seq_one_letter_code
_entity_poly.pdbx_strand_id
1 'polypeptide(L)'
;MFYTEKHVTESINPETGEILSVKTTERKKDKPRRFTMVFHETIAQLNGLLNNEGMFFASLLKNMNDDCVVGINAAMKRRIMQECNVKCSNPINRASQILTRLQHKRLVKKCGGGDWMLNPNVVGRNARWSKINKLIDTYAEISIKCDMKNNTRVIEIYSK
;
A
#
# COMPACT_ATOMS: atom_id res chain seq x y z
N MET A 1 -4.04 17.82 -10.99
CA MET A 1 -3.88 19.29 -10.90
C MET A 1 -2.56 19.54 -10.19
N PHE A 2 -1.54 19.93 -10.94
CA PHE A 2 -0.20 20.22 -10.43
C PHE A 2 -0.13 21.68 -9.98
N TYR A 3 0.81 22.01 -9.09
CA TYR A 3 1.20 23.41 -8.87
C TYR A 3 2.69 23.55 -9.16
N THR A 4 3.06 24.71 -9.68
CA THR A 4 4.43 25.02 -10.07
C THR A 4 5.05 25.87 -8.98
N GLU A 5 6.08 25.35 -8.30
CA GLU A 5 6.93 26.17 -7.45
C GLU A 5 8.04 26.78 -8.31
N LYS A 6 8.12 28.10 -8.31
CA LYS A 6 9.19 28.87 -8.93
C LYS A 6 10.18 29.27 -7.85
N HIS A 7 11.41 28.79 -7.96
CA HIS A 7 12.53 29.32 -7.18
C HIS A 7 13.36 30.21 -8.08
N VAL A 8 13.45 31.48 -7.71
CA VAL A 8 14.32 32.46 -8.35
C VAL A 8 15.54 32.61 -7.44
N THR A 9 16.72 32.30 -7.97
CA THR A 9 17.98 32.55 -7.28
C THR A 9 18.70 33.66 -8.03
N GLU A 10 18.93 34.77 -7.36
CA GLU A 10 19.61 35.94 -7.91
C GLU A 10 21.02 36.00 -7.33
N SER A 11 22.01 36.11 -8.21
CA SER A 11 23.39 36.44 -7.81
C SER A 11 23.59 37.93 -7.98
N ILE A 12 23.85 38.63 -6.89
CA ILE A 12 24.02 40.09 -6.87
C ILE A 12 25.50 40.42 -6.65
N ASN A 13 26.04 41.35 -7.43
CA ASN A 13 27.37 41.89 -7.21
C ASN A 13 27.36 42.73 -5.90
N PRO A 14 28.16 42.37 -4.88
CA PRO A 14 28.14 43.06 -3.60
C PRO A 14 28.65 44.52 -3.66
N GLU A 15 29.38 44.89 -4.71
CA GLU A 15 29.96 46.23 -4.86
C GLU A 15 29.07 47.20 -5.64
N THR A 16 28.36 46.71 -6.66
CA THR A 16 27.54 47.55 -7.55
C THR A 16 26.03 47.37 -7.36
N GLY A 17 25.60 46.33 -6.65
CA GLY A 17 24.18 45.98 -6.51
C GLY A 17 23.56 45.43 -7.80
N GLU A 18 24.34 45.22 -8.86
CA GLU A 18 23.83 44.71 -10.13
C GLU A 18 23.59 43.20 -10.08
N ILE A 19 22.49 42.76 -10.72
CA ILE A 19 22.13 41.35 -10.83
C ILE A 19 22.97 40.70 -11.94
N LEU A 20 23.88 39.81 -11.56
CA LEU A 20 24.81 39.14 -12.48
C LEU A 20 24.16 37.96 -13.21
N SER A 21 23.26 37.24 -12.54
CA SER A 21 22.48 36.18 -13.17
C SER A 21 21.23 35.82 -12.36
N VAL A 22 20.17 35.45 -13.08
CA VAL A 22 18.92 34.95 -12.52
C VAL A 22 18.75 33.50 -12.97
N LYS A 23 18.78 32.55 -12.01
CA LYS A 23 18.43 31.16 -12.27
C LYS A 23 17.03 30.89 -11.76
N THR A 24 16.10 30.65 -12.69
CA THR A 24 14.74 30.21 -12.40
C THR A 24 14.69 28.71 -12.48
N THR A 25 14.41 28.05 -11.36
CA THR A 25 14.21 26.61 -11.30
C THR A 25 12.74 26.32 -11.05
N GLU A 26 12.07 25.69 -12.01
CA GLU A 26 10.69 25.24 -11.86
C GLU A 26 10.65 23.78 -11.40
N ARG A 27 9.99 23.52 -10.28
CA ARG A 27 9.66 22.14 -9.86
C ARG A 27 8.16 21.94 -9.90
N LYS A 28 7.72 20.97 -10.70
CA LYS A 28 6.36 20.43 -10.62
C LYS A 28 6.27 19.59 -9.35
N LYS A 29 5.52 20.05 -8.35
CA LYS A 29 5.19 19.24 -7.18
C LYS A 29 3.77 18.71 -7.32
N ASP A 30 3.58 17.46 -6.92
CA ASP A 30 2.25 16.89 -6.79
C ASP A 30 1.48 17.65 -5.71
N LYS A 31 0.30 18.17 -6.07
CA LYS A 31 -0.65 18.67 -5.08
C LYS A 31 -0.99 17.51 -4.15
N PRO A 32 -0.76 17.63 -2.82
CA PRO A 32 -1.21 16.60 -1.89
C PRO A 32 -2.73 16.47 -2.05
N ARG A 33 -3.19 15.36 -2.62
CA ARG A 33 -4.61 15.06 -2.68
C ARG A 33 -5.05 14.82 -1.24
N ARG A 34 -6.10 15.53 -0.79
CA ARG A 34 -6.75 15.23 0.49
C ARG A 34 -7.33 13.82 0.35
N PHE A 35 -6.75 12.84 1.04
CA PHE A 35 -7.32 11.51 1.08
C PHE A 35 -8.54 11.55 1.98
N THR A 36 -9.72 11.29 1.41
CA THR A 36 -10.92 10.99 2.16
C THR A 36 -10.67 9.68 2.90
N MET A 37 -10.81 9.66 4.22
CA MET A 37 -10.85 8.41 4.99
C MET A 37 -11.89 7.50 4.34
N VAL A 38 -11.44 6.45 3.64
CA VAL A 38 -12.37 5.49 3.05
C VAL A 38 -12.90 4.64 4.20
N PHE A 39 -14.20 4.77 4.46
CA PHE A 39 -14.88 3.97 5.47
C PHE A 39 -14.67 2.49 5.14
N HIS A 40 -14.31 1.70 6.15
CA HIS A 40 -14.07 0.26 6.02
C HIS A 40 -15.23 -0.49 5.36
N GLU A 41 -16.47 0.00 5.55
CA GLU A 41 -17.69 -0.51 4.92
C GLU A 41 -17.67 -0.29 3.40
N THR A 42 -17.25 0.88 2.93
CA THR A 42 -17.14 1.17 1.50
C THR A 42 -16.07 0.31 0.83
N ILE A 43 -14.91 0.10 1.50
CA ILE A 43 -13.88 -0.81 0.96
C ILE A 43 -14.42 -2.24 0.90
N ALA A 44 -15.14 -2.68 1.94
CA ALA A 44 -15.73 -4.01 1.99
C ALA A 44 -16.75 -4.22 0.86
N GLN A 45 -17.64 -3.26 0.64
CA GLN A 45 -18.63 -3.32 -0.44
C GLN A 45 -17.98 -3.30 -1.84
N LEU A 46 -17.05 -2.38 -2.08
CA LEU A 46 -16.38 -2.25 -3.38
C LEU A 46 -15.56 -3.49 -3.77
N ASN A 47 -15.09 -4.26 -2.79
CA ASN A 47 -14.29 -5.46 -3.00
C ASN A 47 -15.09 -6.76 -2.78
N GLY A 48 -16.42 -6.66 -2.66
CA GLY A 48 -17.31 -7.81 -2.48
C GLY A 48 -16.95 -8.66 -1.25
N LEU A 49 -16.50 -8.04 -0.16
CA LEU A 49 -16.18 -8.73 1.09
C LEU A 49 -17.47 -9.18 1.78
N LEU A 50 -17.51 -10.45 2.20
CA LEU A 50 -18.56 -10.92 3.09
C LEU A 50 -18.42 -10.23 4.45
N ASN A 51 -19.50 -10.10 5.23
CA ASN A 51 -19.48 -9.38 6.53
C ASN A 51 -18.29 -9.77 7.42
N ASN A 52 -18.02 -11.06 7.60
CA ASN A 52 -16.90 -11.53 8.42
C ASN A 52 -15.53 -11.23 7.79
N GLU A 53 -15.42 -11.21 6.46
CA GLU A 53 -14.18 -10.80 5.76
C GLU A 53 -13.94 -9.30 5.91
N GLY A 54 -15.01 -8.50 5.81
CA GLY A 54 -14.96 -7.04 5.99
C GLY A 54 -14.55 -6.66 7.41
N MET A 55 -15.14 -7.29 8.43
CA MET A 55 -14.76 -7.08 9.83
C MET A 55 -13.33 -7.52 10.13
N PHE A 56 -12.91 -8.68 9.59
CA PHE A 56 -11.55 -9.15 9.72
C PHE A 56 -10.57 -8.17 9.06
N PHE A 57 -10.87 -7.71 7.84
CA PHE A 57 -10.06 -6.74 7.11
C PHE A 57 -10.00 -5.39 7.81
N ALA A 58 -11.10 -4.91 8.38
CA ALA A 58 -11.12 -3.71 9.21
C ALA A 58 -10.20 -3.84 10.44
N SER A 59 -10.13 -5.03 11.02
CA SER A 59 -9.20 -5.31 12.13
C SER A 59 -7.75 -5.30 11.67
N LEU A 60 -7.45 -5.74 10.44
CA LEU A 60 -6.11 -5.60 9.86
C LEU A 60 -5.73 -4.14 9.64
N LEU A 61 -6.65 -3.33 9.11
CA LEU A 61 -6.46 -1.88 8.91
C LEU A 61 -6.13 -1.16 10.22
N LYS A 62 -6.79 -1.54 11.32
CA LYS A 62 -6.53 -0.96 12.65
C LYS A 62 -5.12 -1.27 13.17
N ASN A 63 -4.60 -2.46 12.86
CA ASN A 63 -3.32 -2.95 13.39
C ASN A 63 -2.15 -2.82 12.39
N MET A 64 -2.35 -2.22 11.21
CA MET A 64 -1.27 -2.01 10.25
C MET A 64 -0.34 -0.88 10.68
N ASN A 65 0.95 -1.05 10.40
CA ASN A 65 1.97 -0.02 10.58
C ASN A 65 2.00 0.97 9.39
N ASP A 66 2.92 1.93 9.44
CA ASP A 66 3.07 2.97 8.41
C ASP A 66 3.54 2.47 7.04
N ASP A 67 3.96 1.22 6.97
CA ASP A 67 4.40 0.55 5.73
C ASP A 67 3.32 -0.40 5.19
N CYS A 68 2.09 -0.25 5.68
CA CYS A 68 0.93 -1.08 5.35
C CYS A 68 1.14 -2.57 5.68
N VAL A 69 2.05 -2.91 6.60
CA VAL A 69 2.33 -4.28 7.05
C VAL A 69 1.65 -4.54 8.39
N VAL A 70 1.13 -5.75 8.55
CA VAL A 70 0.59 -6.27 9.80
C VAL A 70 1.16 -7.65 10.09
N GLY A 71 1.70 -7.82 11.29
CA GLY A 71 2.14 -9.12 11.79
C GLY A 71 0.96 -9.95 12.29
N ILE A 72 0.72 -11.11 11.68
CA ILE A 72 -0.42 -11.97 12.00
C ILE A 72 0.05 -13.32 12.53
N ASN A 73 0.27 -13.36 13.85
CA ASN A 73 0.52 -14.59 14.58
C ASN A 73 -0.79 -15.30 14.99
N ALA A 74 -0.67 -16.50 15.59
CA ALA A 74 -1.83 -17.30 16.01
C ALA A 74 -2.69 -16.60 17.07
N ALA A 75 -2.09 -15.84 17.98
CA ALA A 75 -2.81 -15.10 19.02
C ALA A 75 -3.64 -13.97 18.41
N MET A 76 -3.06 -13.20 17.48
CA MET A 76 -3.73 -12.15 16.72
C MET A 76 -4.94 -12.71 15.94
N LYS A 77 -4.77 -13.86 15.28
CA LYS A 77 -5.87 -14.53 14.58
C LYS A 77 -7.03 -14.86 15.52
N ARG A 78 -6.75 -15.43 16.70
CA ARG A 78 -7.81 -15.74 17.68
C ARG A 78 -8.51 -14.47 18.15
N ARG A 79 -7.75 -13.44 18.51
CA ARG A 79 -8.27 -12.16 18.99
C ARG A 79 -9.22 -11.53 17.97
N ILE A 80 -8.78 -11.39 16.71
CA ILE A 80 -9.60 -10.80 15.65
C ILE A 80 -10.89 -11.63 15.43
N MET A 81 -10.80 -12.96 15.44
CA MET A 81 -11.99 -13.80 15.25
C MET A 81 -12.99 -13.69 16.41
N GLN A 82 -12.52 -13.47 17.64
CA GLN A 82 -13.36 -13.18 18.80
C GLN A 82 -14.01 -11.81 18.68
N GLU A 83 -13.26 -10.77 18.27
CA GLU A 83 -13.79 -9.42 18.02
C GLU A 83 -14.85 -9.43 16.90
N CYS A 84 -14.69 -10.29 15.89
CA CYS A 84 -15.66 -10.47 14.81
C CYS A 84 -16.89 -11.32 15.24
N ASN A 85 -16.97 -11.76 16.49
CA ASN A 85 -18.05 -12.61 17.03
C ASN A 85 -18.33 -13.88 16.19
N VAL A 86 -17.29 -14.46 15.59
CA VAL A 86 -17.45 -15.65 14.73
C VAL A 86 -17.38 -16.91 15.59
N LYS A 87 -18.53 -17.54 15.82
CA LYS A 87 -18.61 -18.86 16.48
C LYS A 87 -18.08 -19.93 15.52
N CYS A 88 -16.88 -20.45 15.79
CA CYS A 88 -16.32 -21.57 15.03
C CYS A 88 -15.42 -22.43 15.93
N SER A 89 -15.35 -23.73 15.63
CA SER A 89 -14.53 -24.70 16.38
C SER A 89 -13.03 -24.45 16.23
N ASN A 90 -12.58 -23.89 15.11
CA ASN A 90 -11.18 -23.58 14.85
C ASN A 90 -11.00 -22.15 14.27
N PRO A 91 -10.91 -21.12 15.15
CA PRO A 91 -10.80 -19.73 14.72
C PRO A 91 -9.50 -19.43 13.97
N ILE A 92 -8.40 -20.11 14.29
CA ILE A 92 -7.12 -19.88 13.61
C ILE A 92 -7.19 -20.35 12.15
N ASN A 93 -7.74 -21.54 11.91
CA ASN A 93 -7.90 -22.05 10.55
C ASN A 93 -8.86 -21.14 9.75
N ARG A 94 -9.97 -20.73 10.37
CA ARG A 94 -10.94 -19.83 9.73
C ARG A 94 -10.32 -18.48 9.36
N ALA A 95 -9.54 -17.88 10.26
CA ALA A 95 -8.79 -16.65 9.98
C ALA A 95 -7.82 -16.84 8.80
N SER A 96 -7.16 -18.00 8.72
CA SER A 96 -6.24 -18.31 7.63
C SER A 96 -6.97 -18.44 6.29
N GLN A 97 -8.16 -19.05 6.26
CA GLN A 97 -9.03 -19.07 5.07
C GLN A 97 -9.50 -17.67 4.65
N ILE A 98 -9.78 -16.78 5.60
CA ILE A 98 -10.15 -15.38 5.31
C ILE A 98 -8.95 -14.66 4.68
N LEU A 99 -7.74 -14.83 5.25
CA LEU A 99 -6.52 -14.24 4.69
C LEU A 99 -6.26 -14.71 3.26
N THR A 100 -6.39 -16.00 2.97
CA THR A 100 -6.27 -16.53 1.61
C THR A 100 -7.29 -15.88 0.67
N ARG A 101 -8.54 -15.69 1.10
CA ARG A 101 -9.57 -15.01 0.28
C ARG A 101 -9.26 -13.54 0.05
N LEU A 102 -8.80 -12.81 1.08
CA LEU A 102 -8.36 -11.42 0.94
C LEU A 102 -7.15 -11.32 -0.01
N GLN A 103 -6.27 -12.32 -0.01
CA GLN A 103 -5.15 -12.40 -0.95
C GLN A 103 -5.62 -12.62 -2.39
N HIS A 104 -6.58 -13.52 -2.63
CA HIS A 104 -7.18 -13.70 -3.96
C HIS A 104 -7.86 -12.41 -4.47
N LYS A 105 -8.46 -11.63 -3.56
CA LYS A 105 -9.03 -10.31 -3.85
C LYS A 105 -7.98 -9.20 -3.98
N ARG A 106 -6.68 -9.53 -3.89
CA ARG A 106 -5.55 -8.59 -3.99
C ARG A 106 -5.60 -7.47 -2.97
N LEU A 107 -6.19 -7.71 -1.80
CA LEU A 107 -6.26 -6.75 -0.70
C LEU A 107 -5.10 -6.89 0.28
N VAL A 108 -4.53 -8.09 0.35
CA VAL A 108 -3.36 -8.40 1.17
C VAL A 108 -2.39 -9.30 0.41
N LYS A 109 -1.13 -9.29 0.83
CA LYS A 109 -0.04 -10.09 0.30
C LYS A 109 0.78 -10.62 1.46
N LYS A 110 1.23 -11.87 1.39
CA LYS A 110 2.07 -12.47 2.42
C LYS A 110 3.53 -12.05 2.21
N CYS A 111 4.19 -11.56 3.25
CA CYS A 111 5.58 -11.10 3.20
C CYS A 111 6.60 -12.10 3.80
N GLY A 112 6.11 -13.17 4.43
CA GLY A 112 6.95 -14.13 5.16
C GLY A 112 6.89 -13.88 6.67
N GLY A 113 7.42 -14.80 7.48
CA GLY A 113 7.50 -14.62 8.95
C GLY A 113 6.17 -14.51 9.73
N GLY A 114 5.03 -14.57 9.05
CA GLY A 114 3.71 -14.24 9.64
C GLY A 114 3.21 -12.84 9.29
N ASP A 115 4.00 -12.07 8.54
CA ASP A 115 3.66 -10.72 8.11
C ASP A 115 2.85 -10.69 6.82
N TRP A 116 1.92 -9.75 6.77
CA TRP A 116 1.04 -9.50 5.64
C TRP A 116 1.04 -8.02 5.30
N MET A 117 1.27 -7.68 4.04
CA MET A 117 1.17 -6.32 3.52
C MET A 117 -0.22 -6.09 2.93
N LEU A 118 -0.91 -5.04 3.35
CA LEU A 118 -2.16 -4.59 2.78
C LEU A 118 -1.88 -3.79 1.51
N ASN A 119 -2.78 -3.88 0.52
CA ASN A 119 -2.61 -3.23 -0.77
C ASN A 119 -2.62 -1.69 -0.62
N PRO A 120 -1.49 -1.00 -0.87
CA PRO A 120 -1.38 0.45 -0.68
C PRO A 120 -2.33 1.25 -1.59
N ASN A 121 -2.73 0.69 -2.73
CA ASN A 121 -3.72 1.30 -3.63
C ASN A 121 -5.13 1.35 -3.04
N VAL A 122 -5.41 0.47 -2.07
CA VAL A 122 -6.73 0.34 -1.45
C VAL A 122 -6.75 1.01 -0.08
N VAL A 123 -5.67 0.87 0.69
CA VAL A 123 -5.66 1.24 2.12
C VAL A 123 -4.94 2.55 2.42
N GLY A 124 -4.33 3.17 1.41
CA GLY A 124 -3.39 4.30 1.53
C GLY A 124 -3.67 5.25 2.68
N ARG A 125 -2.98 5.04 3.80
CA ARG A 125 -2.97 5.94 4.96
C ARG A 125 -2.06 7.11 4.64
N ASN A 126 -2.56 8.35 4.76
CA ASN A 126 -1.89 9.66 4.99
C ASN A 126 -0.43 9.92 4.54
N ALA A 127 0.15 9.08 3.70
CA ALA A 127 1.53 9.14 3.30
C ALA A 127 1.65 10.03 2.05
N ARG A 128 2.78 10.72 1.92
CA ARG A 128 3.13 11.43 0.67
C ARG A 128 3.02 10.41 -0.48
N TRP A 129 2.47 10.84 -1.62
CA TRP A 129 2.33 9.99 -2.81
C TRP A 129 3.63 9.28 -3.21
N SER A 130 4.78 9.93 -2.99
CA SER A 130 6.09 9.32 -3.19
C SER A 130 6.37 8.09 -2.31
N LYS A 131 5.85 8.06 -1.06
CA LYS A 131 5.92 6.88 -0.19
C LYS A 131 4.89 5.83 -0.64
N ILE A 132 3.70 6.24 -1.04
CA ILE A 132 2.67 5.32 -1.57
C ILE A 132 3.18 4.63 -2.84
N ASN A 133 3.78 5.35 -3.80
CA ASN A 133 4.35 4.77 -5.01
C ASN A 133 5.43 3.75 -4.69
N LYS A 134 6.36 4.06 -3.78
CA LYS A 134 7.35 3.06 -3.31
C LYS A 134 6.71 1.82 -2.71
N LEU A 135 5.64 1.99 -1.93
CA LEU A 135 4.88 0.86 -1.37
C LEU A 135 4.14 0.08 -2.46
N ILE A 136 3.61 0.75 -3.49
CA ILE A 136 2.98 0.12 -4.66
C ILE A 136 4.03 -0.70 -5.42
N ASP A 137 5.21 -0.12 -5.67
CA ASP A 137 6.32 -0.80 -6.33
C ASP A 137 6.77 -2.03 -5.52
N THR A 138 6.81 -1.92 -4.19
CA THR A 138 7.13 -3.04 -3.28
C THR A 138 6.01 -4.10 -3.26
N TYR A 139 4.76 -3.66 -3.33
CA TYR A 139 3.60 -4.53 -3.35
C TYR A 139 3.50 -5.30 -4.67
N ALA A 140 3.83 -4.64 -5.78
CA ALA A 140 3.96 -5.23 -7.11
C ALA A 140 5.14 -6.21 -7.13
N GLU A 141 4.88 -7.49 -6.87
CA GLU A 141 5.92 -8.51 -6.99
C GLU A 141 6.10 -8.94 -8.44
N ILE A 142 7.37 -9.01 -8.83
CA ILE A 142 7.87 -9.73 -9.98
C ILE A 142 7.49 -11.21 -9.79
N SER A 143 6.47 -11.68 -10.51
CA SER A 143 6.15 -13.11 -10.54
C SER A 143 7.07 -13.82 -11.52
N ILE A 144 8.13 -14.45 -11.05
CA ILE A 144 8.98 -15.30 -11.91
C ILE A 144 8.22 -16.60 -12.16
N LYS A 145 7.60 -16.74 -13.33
CA LYS A 145 7.17 -18.04 -13.85
C LYS A 145 8.34 -18.63 -14.63
N CYS A 146 8.85 -19.78 -14.20
CA CYS A 146 9.77 -20.60 -15.00
C CYS A 146 8.96 -21.69 -15.69
N ASP A 147 8.74 -21.57 -17.00
CA ASP A 147 8.26 -22.68 -17.82
C ASP A 147 9.49 -23.41 -18.39
N MET A 148 9.68 -24.68 -18.03
CA MET A 148 10.75 -25.51 -18.57
C MET A 148 10.25 -26.20 -19.83
N LYS A 149 10.29 -25.49 -20.95
CA LYS A 149 10.08 -26.08 -22.28
C LYS A 149 11.37 -25.93 -23.09
N ASN A 150 11.85 -27.04 -23.66
CA ASN A 150 12.99 -27.07 -24.58
C ASN A 150 14.32 -26.54 -24.02
N ASN A 151 14.59 -26.73 -22.72
CA ASN A 151 15.83 -26.29 -22.08
C ASN A 151 16.05 -24.76 -22.08
N THR A 152 15.00 -23.98 -22.37
CA THR A 152 15.01 -22.51 -22.38
C THR A 152 14.24 -22.00 -21.17
N ARG A 153 14.82 -21.06 -20.42
CA ARG A 153 14.12 -20.34 -19.34
C ARG A 153 13.38 -19.16 -19.93
N VAL A 154 12.05 -19.19 -19.92
CA VAL A 154 11.23 -18.00 -20.19
C VAL A 154 10.96 -17.32 -18.84
N ILE A 155 11.40 -16.07 -18.70
CA ILE A 155 11.15 -15.23 -17.51
C ILE A 155 10.12 -14.18 -17.92
N GLU A 156 8.89 -14.31 -17.43
CA GLU A 156 7.86 -13.27 -17.63
C GLU A 156 7.88 -12.29 -16.44
N ILE A 157 8.36 -11.07 -16.67
CA ILE A 157 8.32 -10.00 -15.67
C ILE A 157 7.04 -9.20 -15.89
N TYR A 158 6.10 -9.29 -14.96
CA TYR A 158 4.92 -8.44 -14.93
C TYR A 158 5.23 -7.17 -14.12
N SER A 159 5.82 -6.20 -14.81
CA SER A 159 5.83 -4.80 -14.35
C SER A 159 4.58 -4.12 -14.90
N LYS A 160 3.86 -3.37 -14.07
CA LYS A 160 2.85 -2.41 -14.56
C LYS A 160 3.31 -1.00 -14.27
#